data_AF-A0A1G1J1R3-F1
#
_entry.id   AF-A0A1G1J1R3-F1
#
_cell.length_a   1.000
_cell.length_b   1.000
_cell.length_c   1.000
_cell.angle_alpha   90.00
_cell.angle_beta   90.00
_cell.angle_gamma   90.00
#
_symmetry.space_group_name_H-M   'P 1'
#
loop_
_entity.id
_entity.type
_entity.pdbx_description
1 polymer ?
#
loop_
_entity_poly.entity_id
_entity_poly.type
_entity_poly.pdbx_seq_one_letter_code
_entity_poly.pdbx_strand_id
1 'polypeptide(L)'
;MPRPGPRKNPMKKISKIAVNISLLFMSLMCLLVISEITYRLYQRFTRGTPFAMSINMFSDRQLGWKGKKVFGDTKSVKYKIFVVGDSVTNGYGVEEKNMYYSIIGKELDAEIFVYGGRGYGTLQEYMVIDRYFDEINPDLVILQTYGNDFINNLWELETASFFNKNLMIRPYLINGKFEYRFPKFLGRLRVF
;
A
#
# COMPACT_ATOMS: atom_id res chain seq x y z
N MET A 1 66.89 -43.67 -11.55
CA MET A 1 65.96 -42.89 -12.40
C MET A 1 64.77 -42.44 -11.56
N PRO A 2 64.45 -41.13 -11.48
CA PRO A 2 63.30 -40.66 -10.72
C PRO A 2 62.00 -41.01 -11.47
N ARG A 3 61.01 -41.57 -10.76
CA ARG A 3 59.68 -41.88 -11.32
C ARG A 3 58.96 -40.57 -11.67
N PRO A 4 58.28 -40.46 -12.83
CA PRO A 4 57.49 -39.29 -13.15
C PRO A 4 56.34 -39.16 -12.15
N GLY A 5 56.32 -38.05 -11.41
CA GLY A 5 55.24 -37.75 -10.46
C GLY A 5 53.87 -37.68 -11.14
N PRO A 6 52.78 -37.95 -10.41
CA PRO A 6 51.45 -38.06 -10.99
C PRO A 6 51.06 -36.76 -11.72
N ARG A 7 50.77 -36.86 -13.03
CA ARG A 7 50.27 -35.74 -13.84
C ARG A 7 48.93 -35.30 -13.24
N LYS A 8 48.87 -34.08 -12.70
CA LYS A 8 47.64 -33.46 -12.19
C LYS A 8 46.61 -33.41 -13.33
N ASN A 9 45.49 -34.10 -13.19
CA ASN A 9 44.44 -34.17 -14.20
C ASN A 9 43.75 -32.79 -14.33
N PRO A 10 43.89 -32.07 -15.46
CA PRO A 10 43.37 -30.72 -15.62
C PRO A 10 41.83 -30.67 -15.53
N MET A 11 41.13 -31.74 -15.89
CA MET A 11 39.66 -31.82 -15.79
C MET A 11 39.17 -31.75 -14.33
N LYS A 12 39.91 -32.34 -13.38
CA LYS A 12 39.57 -32.25 -11.95
C LYS A 12 39.77 -30.83 -11.39
N LYS A 13 40.70 -30.05 -11.95
CA LYS A 13 40.93 -28.65 -11.58
C LYS A 13 39.82 -27.75 -12.10
N ILE A 14 39.39 -27.96 -13.35
CA ILE A 14 38.27 -27.25 -13.98
C ILE A 14 36.96 -27.53 -13.24
N SER A 15 36.68 -28.79 -12.89
CA SER A 15 35.49 -29.17 -12.11
C SER A 15 35.43 -28.50 -10.73
N LYS A 16 36.56 -28.41 -9.99
CA LYS A 16 36.62 -27.70 -8.70
C LYS A 16 36.37 -26.20 -8.84
N ILE A 17 36.90 -25.57 -9.89
CA ILE A 17 36.65 -24.15 -10.17
C ILE A 17 35.17 -23.93 -10.45
N ALA A 18 34.54 -24.78 -11.26
CA ALA A 18 33.11 -24.68 -11.55
C ALA A 18 32.26 -24.83 -10.29
N VAL A 19 32.56 -25.80 -9.41
CA VAL A 19 31.85 -25.96 -8.13
C VAL A 19 31.98 -24.71 -7.25
N ASN A 20 33.17 -24.14 -7.13
CA ASN A 20 33.38 -22.94 -6.33
C ASN A 20 32.64 -21.72 -6.89
N ILE A 21 32.60 -21.56 -8.21
CA ILE A 21 31.80 -20.50 -8.86
C ILE A 21 30.32 -20.70 -8.57
N SER A 22 29.80 -21.92 -8.70
CA SER A 22 28.40 -22.22 -8.37
C SER A 22 28.08 -21.95 -6.90
N LEU A 23 28.96 -22.33 -5.98
CA LEU A 23 28.80 -22.05 -4.55
C LEU A 23 28.82 -20.55 -4.25
N LEU A 24 29.72 -19.79 -4.89
CA LEU A 24 29.78 -18.33 -4.74
C LEU A 24 28.50 -17.69 -5.26
N PHE A 25 27.99 -18.14 -6.42
CA PHE A 25 26.74 -17.64 -6.96
C PHE A 25 25.54 -17.97 -6.05
N MET A 26 25.45 -19.20 -5.54
CA MET A 26 24.42 -19.58 -4.57
C MET A 26 24.50 -18.75 -3.29
N SER A 27 25.71 -18.53 -2.74
CA SER A 27 25.92 -17.71 -1.55
C SER A 27 25.46 -16.27 -1.78
N LEU A 28 25.80 -15.69 -2.93
CA LEU A 28 25.34 -14.35 -3.31
C LEU A 28 23.82 -14.28 -3.43
N MET A 29 23.18 -15.28 -4.05
CA MET A 29 21.71 -15.36 -4.11
C MET A 29 21.06 -15.45 -2.73
N CYS A 30 21.59 -16.28 -1.83
CA CYS A 30 21.10 -16.37 -0.45
C CYS A 30 21.23 -15.02 0.28
N LEU A 31 22.36 -14.32 0.13
CA LEU A 31 22.55 -12.99 0.72
C LEU A 31 21.56 -11.96 0.20
N LEU A 32 21.26 -11.97 -1.11
CA LEU A 32 20.26 -11.07 -1.69
C LEU A 32 18.86 -11.36 -1.15
N VAL A 33 18.47 -12.64 -1.04
CA VAL A 33 17.17 -13.03 -0.47
C VAL A 33 17.05 -12.61 1.00
N ILE A 34 18.08 -12.86 1.81
CA ILE A 34 18.09 -12.45 3.22
C ILE A 34 18.03 -10.92 3.36
N SER A 35 18.79 -10.20 2.52
CA SER A 35 18.80 -8.74 2.52
C SER A 35 17.43 -8.18 2.17
N GLU A 36 16.75 -8.74 1.17
CA GLU A 36 15.40 -8.33 0.76
C GLU A 36 14.36 -8.60 1.85
N ILE A 37 14.39 -9.79 2.47
CA ILE A 37 13.48 -10.13 3.58
C ILE A 37 13.71 -9.17 4.76
N THR A 38 14.97 -8.94 5.12
CA THR A 38 15.36 -8.03 6.21
C THR A 38 14.88 -6.61 5.92
N TYR A 39 15.08 -6.13 4.69
CA TYR A 39 14.61 -4.82 4.25
C TYR A 39 13.09 -4.71 4.31
N ARG A 40 12.34 -5.72 3.89
CA ARG A 40 10.87 -5.75 3.98
C ARG A 40 10.36 -5.78 5.41
N LEU A 41 11.02 -6.53 6.30
CA LEU A 41 10.69 -6.52 7.73
C LEU A 41 10.95 -5.13 8.32
N TYR A 42 12.11 -4.54 8.03
CA TYR A 42 12.44 -3.18 8.47
C TYR A 42 11.38 -2.17 8.01
N GLN A 43 10.99 -2.20 6.74
CA GLN A 43 9.95 -1.31 6.21
C GLN A 43 8.59 -1.55 6.89
N ARG A 44 8.19 -2.81 7.12
CA ARG A 44 6.94 -3.14 7.82
C ARG A 44 6.90 -2.56 9.23
N PHE A 45 7.99 -2.70 10.00
CA PHE A 45 8.03 -2.24 11.40
C PHE A 45 8.26 -0.73 11.56
N THR A 46 8.85 -0.08 10.56
CA THR A 46 9.14 1.36 10.62
C THR A 46 8.09 2.23 9.91
N ARG A 47 7.53 1.74 8.79
CA ARG A 47 6.65 2.50 7.89
C ARG A 47 5.28 1.88 7.70
N GLY A 48 5.03 0.67 8.20
CA GLY A 48 3.73 0.00 8.07
C GLY A 48 3.45 -0.57 6.69
N THR A 49 4.42 -0.58 5.79
CA THR A 49 4.21 -1.11 4.43
C THR A 49 3.95 -2.62 4.46
N PRO A 50 2.92 -3.11 3.76
CA PRO A 50 2.67 -4.55 3.65
C PRO A 50 3.89 -5.28 3.07
N PHE A 51 4.21 -6.46 3.62
CA PHE A 51 5.42 -7.22 3.25
C PHE A 51 5.54 -7.49 1.74
N ALA A 52 4.41 -7.72 1.07
CA ALA A 52 4.36 -8.01 -0.37
C ALA A 52 4.40 -6.77 -1.27
N MET A 53 4.29 -5.55 -0.72
CA MET A 53 4.14 -4.33 -1.52
C MET A 53 5.37 -3.43 -1.44
N SER A 54 5.77 -2.85 -2.58
CA SER A 54 6.81 -1.82 -2.61
C SER A 54 6.27 -0.50 -2.10
N ILE A 55 7.10 0.23 -1.33
CA ILE A 55 6.73 1.54 -0.80
C ILE A 55 6.36 2.54 -1.90
N ASN A 56 7.02 2.50 -3.05
CA ASN A 56 6.74 3.42 -4.16
C ASN A 56 5.36 3.15 -4.79
N MET A 57 4.92 1.90 -4.74
CA MET A 57 3.63 1.50 -5.27
C MET A 57 2.51 1.89 -4.30
N PHE A 58 2.74 1.67 -3.00
CA PHE A 58 1.72 1.84 -1.96
C PHE A 58 1.60 3.25 -1.39
N SER A 59 2.71 3.96 -1.21
CA SER A 59 2.72 5.20 -0.42
C SER A 59 2.08 6.37 -1.17
N ASP A 60 1.39 7.20 -0.41
CA ASP A 60 0.90 8.50 -0.86
C ASP A 60 1.35 9.54 0.16
N ARG A 61 2.00 10.61 -0.32
CA ARG A 61 2.62 11.59 0.59
C ARG A 61 1.58 12.31 1.46
N GLN A 62 0.38 12.56 0.94
CA GLN A 62 -0.64 13.28 1.71
C GLN A 62 -1.64 12.32 2.36
N LEU A 63 -1.97 11.20 1.71
CA LEU A 63 -2.95 10.24 2.24
C LEU A 63 -2.31 9.14 3.11
N GLY A 64 -0.98 9.07 3.21
CA GLY A 64 -0.26 7.96 3.84
C GLY A 64 -0.03 6.79 2.87
N TRP A 65 -1.12 6.25 2.31
CA TRP A 65 -1.08 5.20 1.28
C TRP A 65 -2.17 5.40 0.24
N LYS A 66 -2.02 4.77 -0.92
CA LYS A 66 -2.98 4.83 -2.04
C LYS A 66 -4.16 3.90 -1.82
N GLY A 67 -5.35 4.35 -2.19
CA GLY A 67 -6.56 3.54 -2.34
C GLY A 67 -6.73 2.96 -3.75
N LYS A 68 -7.80 2.18 -3.92
CA LYS A 68 -8.28 1.72 -5.24
C LYS A 68 -8.96 2.89 -5.95
N LYS A 69 -8.58 3.13 -7.21
CA LYS A 69 -9.19 4.13 -8.08
C LYS A 69 -9.94 3.45 -9.21
N VAL A 70 -11.15 3.93 -9.49
CA VAL A 70 -11.93 3.59 -10.69
C VAL A 70 -12.45 4.90 -11.26
N PHE A 71 -11.79 5.43 -12.27
CA PHE A 71 -12.09 6.76 -12.79
C PHE A 71 -12.71 6.63 -14.17
N GLY A 72 -13.90 7.20 -14.31
CA GLY A 72 -14.59 7.38 -15.57
C GLY A 72 -13.96 8.44 -16.48
N ASP A 73 -14.68 8.81 -17.53
CA ASP A 73 -14.26 9.91 -18.41
C ASP A 73 -14.63 11.28 -17.82
N THR A 74 -13.64 12.10 -17.47
CA THR A 74 -13.87 13.46 -16.94
C THR A 74 -14.53 14.41 -17.95
N LYS A 75 -14.48 14.06 -19.24
CA LYS A 75 -15.14 14.79 -20.34
C LYS A 75 -16.52 14.25 -20.67
N SER A 76 -16.99 13.23 -19.94
CA SER A 76 -18.33 12.67 -20.12
C SER A 76 -19.39 13.75 -19.96
N VAL A 77 -20.39 13.72 -20.82
CA VAL A 77 -21.59 14.58 -20.74
C VAL A 77 -22.66 14.01 -19.81
N LYS A 78 -22.44 12.79 -19.31
CA LYS A 78 -23.34 12.13 -18.35
C LYS A 78 -23.24 12.81 -16.99
N TYR A 79 -24.24 12.57 -16.16
CA TYR A 79 -24.20 12.93 -14.75
C TYR A 79 -23.01 12.24 -14.07
N LYS A 80 -22.15 13.00 -13.38
CA LYS A 80 -20.91 12.50 -12.77
C LYS A 80 -21.08 12.31 -11.28
N ILE A 81 -20.89 11.07 -10.83
CA ILE A 81 -20.97 10.72 -9.41
C ILE A 81 -19.58 10.34 -8.93
N PHE A 82 -19.09 11.04 -7.90
CA PHE A 82 -17.83 10.73 -7.26
C PHE A 82 -18.05 10.04 -5.90
N VAL A 83 -17.65 8.79 -5.81
CA VAL A 83 -17.80 7.95 -4.62
C VAL A 83 -16.45 7.85 -3.89
N VAL A 84 -16.42 8.24 -2.63
CA VAL A 84 -15.23 8.14 -1.78
C VAL A 84 -15.59 7.39 -0.52
N GLY A 85 -14.73 6.46 -0.11
CA GLY A 85 -14.96 5.71 1.12
C GLY A 85 -13.81 4.79 1.49
N ASP A 86 -14.10 3.87 2.40
CA ASP A 86 -13.13 3.07 3.10
C ASP A 86 -12.91 1.68 2.44
N SER A 87 -12.68 0.65 3.26
CA SER A 87 -12.68 -0.75 2.88
C SER A 87 -13.95 -1.24 2.18
N VAL A 88 -15.13 -0.70 2.52
CA VAL A 88 -16.40 -1.10 1.88
C VAL A 88 -16.43 -0.62 0.42
N THR A 89 -15.95 0.59 0.17
CA THR A 89 -15.80 1.13 -1.20
C THR A 89 -14.62 0.51 -1.95
N ASN A 90 -13.55 0.09 -1.24
CA ASN A 90 -12.45 -0.63 -1.86
C ASN A 90 -12.88 -2.01 -2.43
N GLY A 91 -13.74 -2.73 -1.71
CA GLY A 91 -14.35 -3.98 -2.19
C GLY A 91 -13.38 -5.14 -2.40
N TYR A 92 -12.46 -5.37 -1.45
CA TYR A 92 -11.48 -6.44 -1.58
C TYR A 92 -12.14 -7.81 -1.80
N GLY A 93 -11.80 -8.46 -2.92
CA GLY A 93 -12.37 -9.77 -3.30
C GLY A 93 -13.72 -9.71 -4.01
N VAL A 94 -14.25 -8.51 -4.29
CA VAL A 94 -15.48 -8.31 -5.04
C VAL A 94 -15.17 -7.83 -6.45
N GLU A 95 -15.78 -8.47 -7.45
CA GLU A 95 -15.66 -8.02 -8.85
C GLU A 95 -16.25 -6.61 -9.00
N GLU A 96 -15.55 -5.74 -9.72
CA GLU A 96 -15.93 -4.33 -9.85
C GLU A 96 -17.37 -4.12 -10.32
N LYS A 97 -17.83 -4.88 -11.32
CA LYS A 97 -19.21 -4.80 -11.84
C LYS A 97 -20.29 -5.09 -10.78
N ASN A 98 -19.94 -5.77 -9.68
CA ASN A 98 -20.85 -6.12 -8.59
C ASN A 98 -20.75 -5.13 -7.42
N MET A 99 -19.86 -4.14 -7.49
CA MET A 99 -19.75 -3.10 -6.48
C MET A 99 -20.98 -2.20 -6.52
N TYR A 100 -21.41 -1.74 -5.34
CA TYR A 100 -22.59 -0.89 -5.21
C TYR A 100 -22.50 0.37 -6.09
N TYR A 101 -21.31 0.99 -6.19
CA TYR A 101 -21.09 2.15 -7.03
C TYR A 101 -21.25 1.85 -8.53
N SER A 102 -20.89 0.64 -8.97
CA SER A 102 -21.05 0.21 -10.37
C SER A 102 -22.51 -0.07 -10.69
N ILE A 103 -23.24 -0.64 -9.74
CA ILE A 103 -24.69 -0.82 -9.86
C ILE A 103 -25.37 0.56 -9.94
N ILE A 104 -25.02 1.51 -9.07
CA ILE A 104 -25.54 2.89 -9.13
C ILE A 104 -25.27 3.53 -10.50
N GLY A 105 -24.04 3.46 -11.00
CA GLY A 105 -23.69 4.04 -12.30
C GLY A 105 -24.49 3.45 -13.45
N LYS A 106 -24.69 2.13 -13.42
CA LYS A 106 -25.50 1.43 -14.43
C LYS A 106 -26.98 1.81 -14.36
N GLU A 107 -27.57 1.80 -13.17
CA GLU A 107 -29.01 2.06 -13.00
C GLU A 107 -29.38 3.54 -13.25
N LEU A 108 -28.44 4.46 -13.03
CA LEU A 108 -28.64 5.90 -13.27
C LEU A 108 -28.10 6.39 -14.62
N ASP A 109 -27.51 5.52 -15.43
CA ASP A 109 -26.73 5.88 -16.64
C ASP A 109 -25.74 7.04 -16.37
N ALA A 110 -25.02 6.93 -15.25
CA ALA A 110 -24.11 7.95 -14.75
C ALA A 110 -22.64 7.55 -14.96
N GLU A 111 -21.77 8.55 -15.11
CA GLU A 111 -20.33 8.36 -15.10
C GLU A 111 -19.85 8.26 -13.65
N ILE A 112 -19.13 7.18 -13.31
CA ILE A 112 -18.73 6.91 -11.94
C ILE A 112 -17.23 7.13 -11.77
N PHE A 113 -16.89 7.89 -10.73
CA PHE A 113 -15.55 8.03 -10.20
C PHE A 113 -15.51 7.45 -8.80
N VAL A 114 -14.48 6.68 -8.47
CA VAL A 114 -14.37 6.01 -7.18
C VAL A 114 -12.99 6.11 -6.63
N TYR A 115 -12.91 6.36 -5.33
CA TYR A 115 -11.70 6.19 -4.54
C TYR A 115 -12.01 5.44 -3.24
N GLY A 116 -11.55 4.19 -3.13
CA GLY A 116 -11.74 3.34 -1.95
C GLY A 116 -10.43 3.09 -1.21
N GLY A 117 -10.26 3.70 -0.03
CA GLY A 117 -9.07 3.57 0.81
C GLY A 117 -9.26 2.61 1.97
N ARG A 118 -8.66 1.41 1.91
CA ARG A 118 -8.77 0.45 3.02
C ARG A 118 -8.20 1.04 4.31
N GLY A 119 -9.02 1.06 5.36
CA GLY A 119 -8.64 1.59 6.67
C GLY A 119 -8.46 3.11 6.72
N TYR A 120 -8.99 3.82 5.72
CA TYR A 120 -9.11 5.28 5.79
C TYR A 120 -10.08 5.67 6.91
N GLY A 121 -9.89 6.88 7.43
CA GLY A 121 -10.93 7.61 8.13
C GLY A 121 -11.42 8.79 7.29
N THR A 122 -12.49 9.46 7.73
CA THR A 122 -13.14 10.52 6.95
C THR A 122 -12.24 11.72 6.65
N LEU A 123 -11.15 11.94 7.41
CA LEU A 123 -10.16 12.94 7.06
C LEU A 123 -9.44 12.61 5.74
N GLN A 124 -9.02 11.35 5.56
CA GLN A 124 -8.36 10.92 4.32
C GLN A 124 -9.34 10.94 3.15
N GLU A 125 -10.61 10.59 3.39
CA GLU A 125 -11.68 10.67 2.39
C GLU A 125 -11.93 12.13 1.95
N TYR A 126 -11.97 13.07 2.90
CA TYR A 126 -12.03 14.50 2.58
C TYR A 126 -10.83 14.95 1.74
N MET A 127 -9.61 14.54 2.10
CA MET A 127 -8.40 14.88 1.32
C MET A 127 -8.42 14.30 -0.09
N VAL A 128 -9.07 13.16 -0.29
CA VAL A 128 -9.32 12.60 -1.62
C VAL A 128 -10.31 13.44 -2.40
N ILE A 129 -11.40 13.87 -1.76
CA ILE A 129 -12.38 14.78 -2.39
C ILE A 129 -11.67 16.05 -2.84
N ASP A 130 -11.00 16.75 -1.92
CA ASP A 130 -10.24 17.98 -2.19
C ASP A 130 -9.25 17.83 -3.35
N ARG A 131 -8.58 16.68 -3.45
CA ARG A 131 -7.59 16.43 -4.51
C ARG A 131 -8.19 16.27 -5.90
N TYR A 132 -9.36 15.65 -6.03
CA TYR A 132 -9.92 15.28 -7.36
C TYR A 132 -11.20 16.02 -7.72
N PHE A 133 -11.76 16.82 -6.81
CA PHE A 133 -13.04 17.48 -7.02
C PHE A 133 -13.04 18.35 -8.28
N ASP A 134 -12.04 19.22 -8.45
CA ASP A 134 -11.97 20.12 -9.61
C ASP A 134 -11.68 19.38 -10.93
N GLU A 135 -10.87 18.33 -10.88
CA GLU A 135 -10.54 17.50 -12.04
C GLU A 135 -11.75 16.73 -12.55
N ILE A 136 -12.52 16.15 -11.63
CA ILE A 136 -13.72 15.37 -11.95
C ILE A 136 -14.89 16.30 -12.26
N ASN A 137 -14.99 17.43 -11.57
CA ASN A 137 -16.14 18.34 -11.55
C ASN A 137 -17.46 17.55 -11.39
N PRO A 138 -17.66 16.82 -10.28
CA PRO A 138 -18.80 15.92 -10.09
C PRO A 138 -20.08 16.68 -9.80
N ASP A 139 -21.21 16.13 -10.26
CA ASP A 139 -22.55 16.65 -9.94
C ASP A 139 -23.04 16.14 -8.57
N LEU A 140 -22.54 14.98 -8.12
CA LEU A 140 -22.82 14.39 -6.81
C LEU A 140 -21.56 13.77 -6.23
N VAL A 141 -21.32 14.03 -4.93
CA VAL A 141 -20.33 13.30 -4.14
C VAL A 141 -21.04 12.39 -3.16
N ILE A 142 -20.70 11.10 -3.20
CA ILE A 142 -21.15 10.10 -2.21
C ILE A 142 -19.97 9.81 -1.30
N LEU A 143 -20.08 10.24 -0.04
CA LEU A 143 -19.14 9.88 1.01
C LEU A 143 -19.68 8.65 1.76
N GLN A 144 -19.07 7.50 1.52
CA GLN A 144 -19.41 6.27 2.25
C GLN A 144 -18.57 6.20 3.52
N THR A 145 -19.24 6.26 4.66
CA THR A 145 -18.62 6.08 5.97
C THR A 145 -18.86 4.69 6.54
N TYR A 146 -17.98 4.21 7.40
CA TYR A 146 -18.13 3.00 8.20
C TYR A 146 -17.69 3.23 9.65
N GLY A 147 -17.98 2.27 10.54
CA GLY A 147 -17.77 2.43 11.98
C GLY A 147 -16.32 2.68 12.40
N ASN A 148 -15.34 2.18 11.63
CA ASN A 148 -13.91 2.41 11.90
C ASN A 148 -13.49 3.86 11.64
N ASP A 149 -14.19 4.60 10.78
CA ASP A 149 -13.72 5.91 10.32
C ASP A 149 -13.66 6.93 11.47
N PHE A 150 -14.62 6.84 12.40
CA PHE A 150 -14.63 7.65 13.62
C PHE A 150 -13.40 7.40 14.49
N ILE A 151 -12.99 6.14 14.62
CA ILE A 151 -11.80 5.73 15.38
C ILE A 151 -10.53 6.15 14.63
N ASN A 152 -10.54 6.02 13.30
CA ASN A 152 -9.42 6.26 12.42
C ASN A 152 -9.07 7.73 12.20
N ASN A 153 -9.96 8.64 12.60
CA ASN A 153 -9.70 10.08 12.66
C ASN A 153 -9.01 10.54 13.94
N LEU A 154 -9.05 9.74 15.01
CA LEU A 154 -8.52 10.10 16.32
C LEU A 154 -7.33 9.20 16.68
N TRP A 155 -6.16 9.83 16.78
CA TRP A 155 -4.90 9.15 17.09
C TRP A 155 -5.00 8.30 18.37
N GLU A 156 -5.61 8.84 19.41
CA GLU A 156 -5.78 8.20 20.72
C GLU A 156 -6.68 6.96 20.61
N LEU A 157 -7.76 7.03 19.84
CA LEU A 157 -8.68 5.91 19.68
C LEU A 157 -8.07 4.81 18.80
N GLU A 158 -7.41 5.17 17.69
CA GLU A 158 -6.75 4.19 16.84
C GLU A 158 -5.62 3.47 17.56
N THR A 159 -4.80 4.20 18.34
CA THR A 159 -3.72 3.60 19.12
C THR A 159 -4.24 2.69 20.24
N ALA A 160 -5.38 3.02 20.85
CA ALA A 160 -6.06 2.16 21.81
C ALA A 160 -6.77 0.96 21.18
N SER A 161 -7.14 1.03 19.89
CA SER A 161 -7.86 -0.04 19.21
C SER A 161 -6.95 -1.23 18.88
N PHE A 162 -7.48 -2.44 19.08
CA PHE A 162 -6.85 -3.66 18.58
C PHE A 162 -7.23 -3.94 17.11
N PHE A 163 -8.50 -3.69 16.75
CA PHE A 163 -9.07 -4.06 15.44
C PHE A 163 -8.94 -2.97 14.39
N ASN A 164 -9.14 -1.70 14.76
CA ASN A 164 -9.16 -0.58 13.80
C ASN A 164 -7.77 0.07 13.62
N LYS A 165 -6.73 -0.56 14.16
CA LYS A 165 -5.35 -0.10 14.01
C LYS A 165 -4.77 -0.65 12.73
N ASN A 166 -4.57 0.22 11.75
CA ASN A 166 -4.06 -0.22 10.46
C ASN A 166 -2.53 -0.34 10.44
N LEU A 167 -1.83 0.11 11.50
CA LEU A 167 -0.38 0.07 11.62
C LEU A 167 0.33 0.74 10.43
N MET A 168 -0.16 1.91 10.02
CA MET A 168 0.36 2.69 8.89
C MET A 168 0.42 4.17 9.23
N ILE A 169 1.38 4.89 8.64
CA ILE A 169 1.44 6.36 8.75
C ILE A 169 0.21 6.94 8.06
N ARG A 170 -0.52 7.82 8.73
CA ARG A 170 -1.67 8.54 8.18
C ARG A 170 -1.76 9.97 8.70
N PRO A 171 -2.51 10.84 8.03
CA PRO A 171 -2.82 12.17 8.54
C PRO A 171 -3.85 12.12 9.67
N TYR A 172 -3.70 13.04 10.63
CA TYR A 172 -4.68 13.38 11.67
C TYR A 172 -4.85 14.90 11.69
N LEU A 173 -6.05 15.38 12.00
CA LEU A 173 -6.31 16.80 12.15
C LEU A 173 -6.19 17.19 13.62
N ILE A 174 -5.07 17.81 13.99
CA ILE A 174 -4.74 18.14 15.38
C ILE A 174 -4.56 19.65 15.47
N ASN A 175 -5.39 20.32 16.26
CA ASN A 175 -5.38 21.78 16.40
C ASN A 175 -5.43 22.52 15.05
N GLY A 176 -6.25 22.01 14.12
CA GLY A 176 -6.40 22.58 12.78
C GLY A 176 -5.23 22.34 11.81
N LYS A 177 -4.25 21.50 12.18
CA LYS A 177 -3.10 21.16 11.33
C LYS A 177 -3.07 19.66 11.04
N PHE A 178 -2.66 19.32 9.83
CA PHE A 178 -2.37 17.94 9.47
C PHE A 178 -1.09 17.48 10.16
N GLU A 179 -1.19 16.45 10.99
CA GLU A 179 -0.05 15.75 11.58
C GLU A 179 -0.03 14.31 11.11
N TYR A 180 1.12 13.84 10.63
CA TYR A 180 1.30 12.45 10.19
C TYR A 180 1.86 11.61 11.33
N ARG A 181 1.15 10.55 11.73
CA ARG A 181 1.55 9.71 12.86
C ARG A 181 1.42 8.22 12.54
N PHE A 182 2.30 7.41 13.13
CA PHE A 182 2.33 5.96 12.98
C PHE A 182 1.80 5.25 14.24
N PRO A 183 0.57 4.68 14.23
CA PRO A 183 -0.11 4.22 15.44
C PRO A 183 0.56 2.98 16.05
N LYS A 184 1.53 3.21 16.96
CA LYS A 184 2.22 2.18 17.76
C LYS A 184 1.55 1.97 19.11
N PHE A 185 1.65 0.74 19.61
CA PHE A 185 1.18 0.33 20.93
C PHE A 185 1.99 0.98 22.08
N LEU A 186 3.16 1.56 21.80
CA LEU A 186 4.04 2.19 22.78
C LEU A 186 4.35 3.64 22.39
N GLY A 187 3.96 4.55 23.28
CA GLY A 187 4.37 5.94 23.49
C GLY A 187 5.10 6.72 22.37
N ARG A 188 4.45 7.80 21.93
CA ARG A 188 5.03 9.13 21.65
C ARG A 188 6.35 9.23 20.84
N LEU A 189 6.64 8.35 19.90
CA LEU A 189 7.63 8.65 18.86
C LEU A 189 6.96 9.37 17.68
N ARG A 190 7.09 10.70 17.65
CA ARG A 190 6.82 11.49 16.44
C ARG A 190 7.83 11.06 15.37
N VAL A 191 7.32 10.63 14.22
CA VAL A 191 8.15 10.45 13.03
C VAL A 191 8.19 11.83 12.37
N PHE A 192 9.38 12.43 12.35
CA PHE A 192 9.66 13.73 11.72
C PHE A 192 9.65 13.62 10.19
#